data_AF-K1TPI1-F1
#
_entry.id   AF-K1TPI1-F1
#
_cell.length_a   1.000
_cell.length_b   1.000
_cell.length_c   1.000
_cell.angle_alpha   90.00
_cell.angle_beta   90.00
_cell.angle_gamma   90.00
#
_symmetry.space_group_name_H-M   'P 1'
#
loop_
_entity.id
_entity.type
_entity.pdbx_description
1 polymer ?
#
loop_
_entity_poly.entity_id
_entity_poly.type
_entity_poly.pdbx_seq_one_letter_code
_entity_poly.pdbx_strand_id
1 'polypeptide(L)'
;METTVKIPNREIALAAFDRLRREQRKDAALRLAGCMLRGTYISLGIGDTDWEIDTALHQCGGEPKTGYGHTAHFHFDGETEMETEKYERLKEENR
;
A
#
# COMPACT_ATOMS: atom_id res chain seq x y z
N MET A 1 10.59 -12.80 21.52
CA MET A 1 9.61 -11.74 21.79
C MET A 1 9.31 -11.13 20.44
N GLU A 2 8.17 -11.45 19.84
CA GLU A 2 7.77 -10.85 18.56
C GLU A 2 7.59 -9.35 18.79
N THR A 3 8.52 -8.54 18.27
CA THR A 3 8.44 -7.09 18.35
C THR A 3 7.51 -6.61 17.25
N THR A 4 6.34 -6.07 17.61
CA THR A 4 5.48 -5.37 16.65
C THR A 4 5.91 -3.91 16.54
N VAL A 5 5.91 -3.39 15.31
CA VAL A 5 6.19 -1.99 14.99
C VAL A 5 4.94 -1.38 14.37
N LYS A 6 4.67 -0.12 14.70
CA LYS A 6 3.62 0.67 14.07
C LYS A 6 4.22 1.41 12.90
N ILE A 7 3.88 0.98 11.69
CA ILE A 7 4.35 1.63 10.46
C ILE A 7 3.26 2.58 9.97
N PRO A 8 3.61 3.82 9.63
CA PRO A 8 2.68 4.73 8.99
C PRO A 8 2.23 4.14 7.65
N ASN A 9 0.92 4.05 7.41
CA ASN A 9 0.38 3.55 6.14
C ASN A 9 0.88 4.35 4.94
N ARG A 10 1.24 5.61 5.16
CA ARG A 10 1.89 6.46 4.17
C ARG A 10 3.27 5.94 3.74
N GLU A 11 4.06 5.37 4.65
CA GLU A 11 5.37 4.79 4.33
C GLU A 11 5.19 3.51 3.49
N ILE A 12 4.21 2.68 3.85
CA ILE A 12 3.79 1.52 3.05
C ILE A 12 3.33 1.95 1.66
N ALA A 13 2.52 3.01 1.55
CA ALA A 13 2.06 3.53 0.27
C ALA A 13 3.20 4.09 -0.60
N LEU A 14 4.21 4.72 0.02
CA LEU A 14 5.42 5.16 -0.70
C LEU A 14 6.21 3.97 -1.24
N ALA A 15 6.40 2.92 -0.42
CA ALA A 15 7.06 1.70 -0.86
C ALA A 15 6.30 1.04 -2.03
N ALA A 16 4.97 0.98 -1.95
CA ALA A 16 4.12 0.46 -3.02
C ALA A 16 4.23 1.31 -4.30
N PHE A 17 4.31 2.64 -4.17
CA PHE A 17 4.54 3.54 -5.30
C PHE A 17 5.90 3.30 -5.97
N ASP A 18 6.98 3.19 -5.19
CA ASP A 18 8.31 2.92 -5.73
C ASP A 18 8.36 1.57 -6.45
N ARG A 19 7.66 0.56 -5.93
CA ARG A 19 7.51 -0.74 -6.58
C ARG A 19 6.76 -0.64 -7.91
N LEU A 20 5.60 0.01 -7.93
CA LEU A 20 4.83 0.22 -9.17
C LEU A 20 5.66 0.97 -10.22
N ARG A 21 6.51 1.90 -9.79
CA ARG A 21 7.46 2.60 -10.67
C ARG A 21 8.51 1.65 -11.28
N ARG A 22 9.04 0.70 -10.51
CA ARG A 22 9.98 -0.34 -10.98
C ARG A 22 9.32 -1.32 -11.96
N GLU A 23 8.08 -1.70 -11.68
CA GLU A 23 7.28 -2.59 -12.53
C GLU A 23 6.72 -1.89 -13.78
N GLN A 24 7.09 -0.62 -14.01
CA GLN A 24 6.62 0.22 -15.12
C GLN A 24 5.08 0.38 -15.18
N ARG A 25 4.39 0.18 -14.05
CA ARG A 25 2.94 0.36 -13.90
C ARG A 25 2.62 1.84 -13.70
N LYS A 26 2.80 2.63 -14.76
CA LYS A 26 2.69 4.10 -14.72
C LYS A 26 1.30 4.56 -14.28
N ASP A 27 0.23 3.95 -14.80
CA ASP A 27 -1.15 4.35 -14.47
C ASP A 27 -1.47 4.11 -12.99
N ALA A 28 -1.09 2.93 -12.47
CA ALA A 28 -1.24 2.58 -11.06
C ALA A 28 -0.42 3.50 -10.15
N ALA A 29 0.85 3.74 -10.49
CA ALA A 29 1.73 4.63 -9.75
C ALA A 29 1.18 6.08 -9.72
N LEU A 30 0.73 6.60 -10.87
CA LEU A 30 0.16 7.94 -10.97
C LEU A 30 -1.13 8.07 -10.16
N ARG A 31 -1.99 7.05 -10.19
CA ARG A 31 -3.22 7.03 -9.42
C ARG A 31 -2.95 6.96 -7.91
N LEU A 32 -2.04 6.11 -7.49
CA LEU A 32 -1.61 6.01 -6.09
C LEU A 32 -1.01 7.34 -5.60
N ALA A 33 -0.08 7.93 -6.36
CA ALA A 33 0.50 9.23 -6.04
C ALA A 33 -0.55 10.36 -6.03
N GLY A 34 -1.50 10.35 -6.97
CA GLY A 34 -2.60 11.30 -7.02
C GLY A 34 -3.48 11.23 -5.76
N CYS A 35 -3.82 10.03 -5.32
CA CYS A 35 -4.56 9.81 -4.07
C CYS A 35 -3.76 10.22 -2.85
N MET A 36 -2.46 9.94 -2.80
CA MET A 36 -1.59 10.35 -1.67
C MET A 36 -1.40 11.88 -1.57
N LEU A 37 -1.49 12.60 -2.70
CA LEU A 37 -1.35 14.06 -2.73
C LEU A 37 -2.66 14.79 -2.44
N ARG A 38 -3.80 14.22 -2.82
CA ARG A 38 -5.12 14.89 -2.75
C ARG A 38 -6.06 14.33 -1.68
N GLY A 39 -5.84 13.10 -1.22
CA GLY A 39 -6.74 12.39 -0.32
C GLY A 39 -6.03 11.79 0.88
N THR A 40 -6.83 11.40 1.87
CA THR A 40 -6.39 10.68 3.07
C THR A 40 -6.56 9.16 2.93
N TYR A 41 -7.13 8.71 1.82
CA TYR A 41 -7.32 7.30 1.48
C TYR A 41 -7.38 7.10 -0.04
N ILE A 42 -7.20 5.85 -0.46
CA ILE A 42 -7.48 5.38 -1.82
C ILE A 42 -8.56 4.30 -1.79
N SER A 43 -9.51 4.41 -2.71
CA SER A 43 -10.52 3.40 -2.98
C SER A 43 -10.07 2.54 -4.17
N LEU A 44 -9.96 1.24 -3.96
CA LEU A 44 -9.53 0.24 -4.92
C LEU A 44 -10.75 -0.60 -5.33
N GLY A 45 -11.17 -0.45 -6.58
CA GLY A 45 -12.27 -1.22 -7.17
C GLY A 45 -11.80 -2.51 -7.87
N ILE A 46 -12.57 -2.94 -8.89
CA ILE A 46 -12.33 -4.16 -9.68
C ILE A 46 -11.47 -3.88 -10.94
N GLY A 47 -10.99 -2.65 -11.14
CA GLY A 47 -10.17 -2.31 -12.31
C GLY A 47 -8.77 -2.95 -12.25
N ASP A 48 -8.17 -3.25 -13.41
CA ASP A 48 -6.80 -3.78 -13.47
C ASP A 48 -5.80 -2.88 -12.73
N THR A 49 -5.93 -1.56 -12.86
CA THR A 49 -5.10 -0.58 -12.16
C THR A 49 -5.32 -0.61 -10.64
N ASP A 50 -6.55 -0.84 -10.18
CA ASP A 50 -6.85 -0.98 -8.75
C ASP A 50 -6.21 -2.24 -8.18
N TRP A 51 -6.30 -3.35 -8.93
CA TRP A 51 -5.69 -4.62 -8.56
C TRP A 51 -4.16 -4.52 -8.45
N GLU A 52 -3.51 -3.79 -9.36
CA GLU A 52 -2.08 -3.53 -9.31
C GLU A 52 -1.68 -2.76 -8.05
N ILE A 53 -2.46 -1.74 -7.68
CA ILE A 53 -2.21 -0.96 -6.45
C ILE A 53 -2.48 -1.81 -5.21
N ASP A 54 -3.57 -2.59 -5.19
CA ASP A 54 -3.90 -3.50 -4.08
C ASP A 54 -2.77 -4.51 -3.84
N THR A 55 -2.30 -5.13 -4.92
CA THR A 55 -1.19 -6.08 -4.90
C THR A 55 0.09 -5.43 -4.37
N ALA A 56 0.43 -4.24 -4.86
CA ALA A 56 1.63 -3.52 -4.41
C ALA A 56 1.55 -3.11 -2.94
N LEU A 57 0.38 -2.67 -2.45
CA LEU A 57 0.15 -2.35 -1.04
C LEU A 57 0.30 -3.60 -0.17
N HIS A 58 -0.33 -4.72 -0.55
CA HIS A 58 -0.19 -6.00 0.16
C HIS A 58 1.28 -6.45 0.26
N GLN A 59 2.03 -6.31 -0.83
CA GLN A 59 3.45 -6.64 -0.88
C GLN A 59 4.34 -5.69 -0.08
N CYS A 60 3.85 -4.51 0.29
CA CYS A 60 4.55 -3.58 1.19
C CYS A 60 4.04 -3.70 2.63
N GLY A 61 3.13 -4.64 2.90
CA GLY A 61 2.58 -4.90 4.22
C GLY A 61 1.33 -4.08 4.55
N GLY A 62 0.75 -3.39 3.58
CA GLY A 62 -0.53 -2.72 3.73
C GLY A 62 -1.68 -3.71 3.67
N GLU A 63 -2.65 -3.55 4.56
CA GLU A 63 -3.90 -4.31 4.52
C GLU A 63 -5.04 -3.37 4.08
N PRO A 64 -5.29 -3.23 2.76
CA PRO A 64 -6.47 -2.54 2.28
C PRO A 64 -7.72 -3.27 2.79
N LYS A 65 -8.56 -2.58 3.54
CA LYS A 65 -9.77 -3.18 4.13
C LYS A 65 -10.81 -3.34 3.02
N THR A 66 -11.15 -4.59 2.70
CA THR A 66 -12.25 -4.90 1.80
C THR A 66 -13.57 -4.45 2.42
N GLY A 67 -14.19 -3.44 1.81
CA GLY A 67 -15.50 -2.93 2.21
C GLY A 67 -16.66 -3.71 1.58
N TYR A 68 -17.88 -3.32 1.92
CA TYR A 68 -19.10 -3.85 1.31
C TYR A 68 -19.14 -3.44 -0.18
N GLY A 69 -19.34 -4.39 -1.10
CA GLY A 69 -19.46 -4.10 -2.54
C GLY A 69 -18.17 -4.20 -3.37
N HIS A 70 -17.26 -5.14 -3.04
CA HIS A 70 -16.04 -5.43 -3.83
C HIS A 70 -15.06 -4.25 -4.01
N THR A 71 -15.11 -3.26 -3.10
CA THR A 71 -14.20 -2.11 -3.11
C THR A 71 -13.37 -2.12 -1.83
N ALA A 72 -12.05 -2.14 -1.96
CA ALA A 72 -11.12 -2.04 -0.84
C ALA A 72 -10.75 -0.58 -0.57
N HIS A 73 -10.54 -0.23 0.70
CA HIS A 73 -10.17 1.11 1.12
C HIS A 73 -8.87 1.05 1.91
N PHE A 74 -7.88 1.85 1.51
CA PHE A 74 -6.61 1.99 2.20
C PHE A 74 -6.43 3.43 2.68
N HIS A 75 -6.38 3.62 4.00
CA HIS A 75 -6.22 4.93 4.63
C HIS A 75 -4.75 5.25 4.86
N PHE A 76 -4.26 6.36 4.32
CA PHE A 76 -2.87 6.80 4.47
C PHE A 76 -2.56 7.40 5.85
N ASP A 77 -3.58 7.97 6.52
CA ASP A 77 -3.48 8.53 7.88
C ASP A 77 -3.42 7.46 8.98
N GLY A 78 -3.63 6.19 8.64
CA GLY A 78 -3.57 5.10 9.59
C GLY A 78 -2.15 4.64 9.89
N GLU A 79 -2.03 3.83 10.93
CA GLU A 79 -0.84 3.02 11.21
C GLU A 79 -1.21 1.55 11.08
N THR A 80 -0.32 0.76 10.49
CA THR A 80 -0.43 -0.70 10.45
C THR A 80 0.53 -1.27 11.46
N GLU A 81 0.00 -2.07 12.38
CA GLU A 81 0.81 -2.85 13.30
C GLU A 81 1.28 -4.12 12.59
N MET A 82 2.59 -4.30 12.48
CA MET A 82 3.21 -5.45 11.83
C MET A 82 4.40 -5.94 12.62
N GLU A 83 4.72 -7.22 12.50
CA GLU A 83 5.97 -7.76 13.02
C GLU A 83 7.19 -7.06 12.41
N THR A 84 8.13 -6.65 13.26
CA THR A 84 9.33 -5.89 12.85
C THR A 84 10.16 -6.68 11.84
N GLU A 85 10.33 -7.99 12.03
CA GLU A 85 11.07 -8.85 11.10
C GLU A 85 10.40 -8.93 9.73
N LYS A 86 9.06 -9.01 9.69
CA LYS A 86 8.30 -8.93 8.45
C LYS A 86 8.49 -7.58 7.77
N TYR A 87 8.40 -6.48 8.53
CA TYR A 87 8.57 -5.14 7.95
C TYR A 87 9.97 -4.90 7.38
N GLU A 88 11.02 -5.25 8.12
CA GLU A 88 12.40 -5.13 7.64
C GLU A 88 12.64 -5.97 6.37
N ARG A 89 12.09 -7.18 6.31
CA ARG A 89 12.17 -8.02 5.10
C ARG A 89 11.48 -7.36 3.90
N LEU A 90 10.25 -6.86 4.09
CA LEU A 90 9.52 -6.16 3.03
C LEU A 90 10.25 -4.89 2.59
N LYS A 91 10.86 -4.17 3.53
CA LYS A 91 11.66 -2.97 3.25
C LYS A 91 12.93 -3.31 2.46
N GLU A 92 13.61 -4.40 2.78
CA GLU A 92 14.75 -4.91 2.00
C GLU A 92 14.34 -5.37 0.60
N GLU A 93 13.21 -6.07 0.46
CA GLU A 93 12.68 -6.51 -0.84
C GLU A 93 12.22 -5.35 -1.72
N ASN A 94 11.76 -4.25 -1.12
CA ASN A 94 11.34 -3.04 -1.83
C ASN A 94 12.46 -1.97 -1.94
N ARG A 95 13.66 -2.20 -1.37
CA ARG A 95 14.83 -1.31 -1.46
C ARG A 95 15.50 -1.36 -2.82
#